data_AF-A0A8T4CF98-F1
#
_entry.id   AF-A0A8T4CF98-F1
#
_cell.length_a   1.000
_cell.length_b   1.000
_cell.length_c   1.000
_cell.angle_alpha   90.00
_cell.angle_beta   90.00
_cell.angle_gamma   90.00
#
_symmetry.space_group_name_H-M   'P 1'
#
loop_
_entity.id
_entity.type
_entity.pdbx_description
1 polymer ?
#
loop_
_entity_poly.entity_id
_entity_poly.type
_entity_poly.pdbx_seq_one_letter_code
_entity_poly.pdbx_strand_id
1 'polypeptide(L)'
;MATMPFIHQGQLYLQKDHIDAIKSEAEEVRAKYQVVATVLLRESNLSSGRAAKSLDLSTRQFNRILSRFKAKGIAGLRHGSRRPLSSPKKPPEWAEDLVVKVR
;
A
#
# COMPACT_ATOMS: atom_id res chain seq x y z
N MET A 1 -12.96 -14.80 1.45
CA MET A 1 -13.40 -14.07 2.66
C MET A 1 -13.67 -12.63 2.26
N ALA A 2 -14.89 -12.15 2.44
CA ALA A 2 -15.21 -10.74 2.24
C ALA A 2 -14.75 -9.97 3.47
N THR A 3 -13.66 -9.20 3.35
CA THR A 3 -13.19 -8.30 4.40
C THR A 3 -14.22 -7.18 4.52
N MET A 4 -14.96 -7.14 5.63
CA MET A 4 -15.84 -6.01 5.91
C MET A 4 -14.97 -4.77 6.16
N PRO A 5 -15.19 -3.67 5.42
CA PRO A 5 -14.45 -2.44 5.63
C PRO A 5 -14.80 -1.82 6.99
N PHE A 6 -13.80 -1.27 7.67
CA PHE A 6 -13.95 -0.53 8.92
C PHE A 6 -13.78 0.96 8.64
N ILE A 7 -14.74 1.77 9.09
CA ILE A 7 -14.64 3.23 9.04
C ILE A 7 -14.29 3.73 10.44
N HIS A 8 -13.18 4.45 10.55
CA HIS A 8 -12.75 5.06 11.80
C HIS A 8 -12.38 6.52 11.53
N GLN A 9 -13.03 7.45 12.23
CA GLN A 9 -12.82 8.90 12.06
C GLN A 9 -12.93 9.38 10.59
N GLY A 10 -13.89 8.84 9.83
CA GLY A 10 -14.10 9.20 8.43
C GLY A 10 -13.06 8.63 7.44
N GLN A 11 -12.09 7.83 7.93
CA GLN A 11 -11.11 7.14 7.10
C GLN A 11 -11.44 5.65 6.95
N LEU A 12 -11.10 5.11 5.78
CA LEU A 12 -11.37 3.72 5.42
C LEU A 12 -10.20 2.82 5.83
N TYR A 13 -10.52 1.70 6.45
CA TYR A 13 -9.57 0.67 6.85
C TYR A 13 -10.06 -0.71 6.42
N LEU A 14 -9.15 -1.52 5.86
CA LEU A 14 -9.49 -2.88 5.43
C LEU A 14 -9.62 -3.87 6.60
N GLN A 15 -8.98 -3.57 7.74
CA GLN A 15 -8.94 -4.39 8.96
C GLN A 15 -8.79 -3.48 10.17
N LYS A 16 -9.24 -3.92 11.35
CA LYS A 16 -9.12 -3.16 12.60
C LYS A 16 -7.66 -2.88 12.97
N ASP A 17 -6.79 -3.87 12.79
CA ASP A 17 -5.36 -3.78 13.12
C ASP A 17 -4.61 -2.76 12.25
N HIS A 18 -5.17 -2.40 11.08
CA HIS A 18 -4.60 -1.36 10.23
C HIS A 18 -4.73 0.04 10.82
N ILE A 19 -5.68 0.27 11.73
CA ILE A 19 -5.89 1.59 12.34
C ILE A 19 -4.64 2.02 13.09
N ASP A 20 -4.12 1.16 13.96
CA ASP A 20 -2.96 1.49 14.78
C ASP A 20 -1.66 1.41 13.97
N ALA A 21 -1.56 0.44 13.06
CA ALA A 21 -0.41 0.30 12.18
C ALA A 21 -0.21 1.52 11.25
N ILE A 22 -1.27 2.12 10.71
CA ILE A 22 -1.13 3.28 9.82
C ILE A 22 -0.84 4.57 10.59
N LYS A 23 -1.29 4.69 11.85
CA LYS A 23 -1.08 5.90 12.67
C LYS A 23 0.40 6.17 12.90
N SER A 24 1.21 5.12 13.04
CA SER A 24 2.67 5.23 13.19
C SER A 24 3.44 5.48 11.89
N GLU A 25 2.78 5.47 10.73
CA GLU A 25 3.44 5.57 9.43
C GLU A 25 3.55 7.02 8.92
N ALA A 26 4.47 7.23 7.98
CA ALA A 26 4.61 8.50 7.28
C ALA A 26 3.33 8.88 6.51
N GLU A 27 3.13 10.17 6.29
CA GLU A 27 1.96 10.71 5.59
C GLU A 27 1.80 10.12 4.18
N GLU A 28 2.90 9.94 3.45
CA GLU A 28 2.88 9.31 2.13
C GLU A 28 2.36 7.86 2.16
N VAL A 29 2.69 7.12 3.22
CA VAL A 29 2.24 5.73 3.39
C VAL A 29 0.75 5.71 3.72
N ARG A 30 0.29 6.64 4.57
CA ARG A 30 -1.14 6.86 4.86
C ARG A 30 -1.93 7.22 3.60
N ALA A 31 -1.43 8.13 2.77
CA ALA A 31 -2.06 8.51 1.51
C ALA A 31 -2.17 7.32 0.54
N LYS A 32 -1.07 6.58 0.33
CA LYS A 32 -1.07 5.35 -0.47
C LYS A 32 -2.07 4.34 0.06
N TYR A 33 -2.15 4.17 1.37
CA TYR A 33 -3.08 3.23 2.00
C TYR A 33 -4.53 3.56 1.69
N GLN A 34 -4.95 4.82 1.84
CA GLN A 34 -6.34 5.21 1.56
C GLN A 34 -6.74 4.93 0.11
N VAL A 35 -5.85 5.23 -0.84
CA VAL A 35 -6.09 4.96 -2.26
C VAL A 35 -6.11 3.44 -2.56
N VAL A 36 -5.26 2.66 -1.91
CA VAL A 36 -5.26 1.19 -2.05
C VAL A 36 -6.51 0.58 -1.41
N ALA A 37 -6.88 1.02 -0.22
CA ALA A 37 -8.05 0.54 0.52
C ALA A 37 -9.34 0.82 -0.25
N THR A 38 -9.47 2.01 -0.82
CA THR A 38 -10.61 2.35 -1.68
C THR A 38 -10.69 1.42 -2.87
N VAL A 39 -9.62 1.27 -3.67
CA VAL A 39 -9.60 0.38 -4.85
C VAL A 39 -9.86 -1.09 -4.52
N LEU A 40 -9.39 -1.58 -3.38
CA LEU A 40 -9.60 -2.97 -2.97
C LEU A 40 -11.02 -3.24 -2.45
N LEU A 41 -11.77 -2.20 -2.11
CA LEU A 41 -13.15 -2.32 -1.69
C LEU A 41 -14.00 -2.66 -2.92
N ARG A 42 -14.70 -3.81 -2.86
CA ARG A 42 -15.48 -4.36 -3.99
C ARG A 42 -16.54 -3.40 -4.54
N GLU A 43 -16.99 -2.45 -3.73
CA GLU A 43 -18.01 -1.46 -4.08
C GLU A 43 -17.41 -0.19 -4.69
N SER A 44 -16.08 -0.07 -4.73
CA SER A 44 -15.45 1.06 -5.39
C SER A 44 -15.49 0.89 -6.91
N ASN A 45 -16.19 1.78 -7.60
CA ASN A 45 -16.09 1.92 -9.06
C ASN A 45 -14.79 2.64 -9.49
N LEU A 46 -13.78 2.62 -8.64
CA LEU A 46 -12.58 3.42 -8.80
C LEU A 46 -11.54 2.62 -9.57
N SER A 47 -11.36 2.97 -10.85
CA SER A 47 -10.38 2.29 -11.69
C SER A 47 -8.96 2.53 -11.20
N SER A 48 -8.08 1.54 -11.38
CA SER A 48 -6.65 1.67 -11.05
C SER A 48 -5.98 2.89 -11.70
N GLY A 49 -6.48 3.33 -12.86
CA GLY A 49 -5.99 4.53 -13.53
C GLY A 49 -6.37 5.84 -12.82
N ARG A 50 -7.60 5.94 -12.29
CA ARG A 50 -8.02 7.10 -11.48
C ARG A 50 -7.29 7.12 -10.13
N ALA A 51 -7.14 5.96 -9.51
CA ALA A 51 -6.36 5.80 -8.28
C ALA A 51 -4.89 6.22 -8.47
N ALA A 52 -4.26 5.81 -9.58
CA ALA A 52 -2.89 6.19 -9.89
C ALA A 52 -2.74 7.72 -10.03
N LYS A 53 -3.68 8.39 -10.72
CA LYS A 53 -3.69 9.85 -10.85
C LYS A 53 -3.81 10.57 -9.50
N SER A 54 -4.56 10.04 -8.54
CA SER A 54 -4.70 10.67 -7.21
C SER A 54 -3.39 10.71 -6.41
N LEU A 55 -2.41 9.87 -6.78
CA LEU A 55 -1.08 9.81 -6.18
C LEU A 55 0.01 10.39 -7.10
N ASP A 56 -0.37 11.01 -8.22
CA ASP A 56 0.55 11.44 -9.28
C ASP A 56 1.49 10.31 -9.77
N LEU A 57 0.92 9.10 -9.92
CA LEU A 57 1.64 7.91 -10.35
C LEU A 57 1.12 7.39 -11.69
N SER A 58 1.99 6.66 -12.40
CA SER A 58 1.56 5.82 -13.51
C SER A 58 0.75 4.62 -13.02
N THR A 59 -0.19 4.12 -13.84
CA THR A 59 -0.95 2.89 -13.54
C THR A 59 -0.03 1.70 -13.24
N ARG A 60 1.12 1.61 -13.92
CA ARG A 60 2.13 0.57 -13.67
C ARG A 60 2.72 0.66 -12.27
N GLN A 61 3.06 1.87 -11.81
CA GLN A 61 3.56 2.08 -10.44
C GLN A 61 2.48 1.76 -9.42
N PHE A 62 1.25 2.21 -9.64
CA PHE A 62 0.14 1.90 -8.75
C PHE A 62 -0.14 0.39 -8.64
N ASN A 63 -0.14 -0.34 -9.77
CA ASN A 63 -0.27 -1.80 -9.76
C ASN A 63 0.87 -2.49 -8.98
N ARG A 64 2.10 -1.94 -9.02
CA ARG A 64 3.21 -2.45 -8.20
C ARG A 64 2.98 -2.21 -6.71
N ILE A 65 2.42 -1.06 -6.34
CA ILE A 65 2.04 -0.75 -4.95
C ILE A 65 0.96 -1.75 -4.49
N LEU A 66 -0.08 -1.97 -5.30
CA LEU A 66 -1.13 -2.95 -5.01
C LEU A 66 -0.56 -4.36 -4.79
N SER A 67 0.32 -4.82 -5.67
CA SER A 67 0.95 -6.15 -5.51
C SER A 67 1.80 -6.24 -4.25
N ARG A 68 2.50 -5.17 -3.87
CA ARG A 68 3.26 -5.13 -2.61
C ARG A 68 2.37 -5.13 -1.38
N PHE A 69 1.28 -4.38 -1.41
CA PHE A 69 0.30 -4.38 -0.34
C PHE A 69 -0.32 -5.76 -0.15
N LYS A 70 -0.70 -6.44 -1.25
CA LYS A 70 -1.23 -7.81 -1.19
C LYS A 70 -0.23 -8.82 -0.62
N ALA A 71 1.07 -8.61 -0.83
CA ALA A 71 2.11 -9.52 -0.37
C ALA A 71 2.61 -9.23 1.06
N LYS A 72 2.69 -7.96 1.47
CA LYS A 72 3.36 -7.51 2.70
C LYS A 72 2.48 -6.62 3.61
N GLY A 73 1.22 -6.39 3.25
CA GLY A 73 0.35 -5.46 3.96
C GLY A 73 0.87 -4.02 3.91
N ILE A 74 0.66 -3.28 5.00
CA ILE A 74 1.07 -1.86 5.15
C ILE A 74 2.58 -1.67 4.92
N ALA A 75 3.42 -2.62 5.37
CA ALA A 75 4.87 -2.56 5.15
C ALA A 75 5.24 -2.52 3.65
N GLY A 76 4.39 -3.07 2.77
CA GLY A 76 4.56 -3.01 1.32
C GLY A 76 4.36 -1.62 0.69
N LEU A 77 3.80 -0.67 1.44
CA LEU A 77 3.57 0.72 1.00
C LEU A 77 4.77 1.64 1.30
N ARG A 78 5.68 1.21 2.17
CA ARG A 78 6.91 1.93 2.52
C ARG A 78 7.85 2.04 1.32
N HIS A 79 8.74 3.03 1.35
CA HIS A 79 9.74 3.25 0.30
C HIS A 79 10.87 2.23 0.35
N GLY A 80 10.61 1.04 -0.20
CA GLY A 80 11.63 0.01 -0.38
C GLY A 80 12.46 0.14 -1.66
N SER A 81 13.13 -0.94 -2.00
CA SER A 81 13.84 -1.13 -3.27
C SER A 81 12.93 -0.88 -4.46
N ARG A 82 13.49 -0.33 -5.55
CA ARG A 82 12.79 -0.17 -6.82
C ARG A 82 12.68 -1.47 -7.62
N ARG A 83 13.19 -2.60 -7.11
CA ARG A 83 13.14 -3.89 -7.80
C ARG A 83 11.74 -4.53 -7.72
N PRO A 84 11.31 -5.30 -8.75
CA PRO A 84 10.10 -6.11 -8.69
C PRO A 84 10.18 -7.20 -7.61
N LEU A 85 9.03 -7.63 -7.09
CA LEU A 85 8.99 -8.72 -6.10
C LEU A 85 9.45 -10.06 -6.67
N SER A 86 9.22 -10.30 -7.96
CA SER A 86 9.61 -11.52 -8.68
C SER A 86 11.05 -11.49 -9.21
N SER A 87 11.86 -10.47 -8.87
CA SER A 87 13.23 -10.39 -9.37
C SER A 87 14.10 -11.48 -8.74
N PRO A 88 14.85 -12.28 -9.53
CA PRO A 88 15.77 -13.27 -8.98
C PRO A 88 16.94 -12.63 -8.20
N LYS A 89 17.22 -11.34 -8.43
CA LYS A 89 18.24 -10.54 -7.72
C LYS A 89 17.64 -9.62 -6.65
N LYS A 90 16.54 -10.06 -6.01
CA LYS A 90 15.91 -9.33 -4.90
C LYS A 90 16.86 -9.30 -3.70
N PRO A 91 17.03 -8.15 -3.03
CA PRO A 91 17.76 -8.11 -1.78
C PRO A 91 17.07 -9.00 -0.72
N PRO A 92 17.83 -9.61 0.19
CA PRO A 92 17.26 -10.31 1.34
C PRO A 92 16.48 -9.31 2.22
N GLU A 93 15.51 -9.79 2.99
CA GLU A 93 14.58 -8.90 3.71
C GLU A 93 15.28 -7.98 4.71
N TRP A 94 16.30 -8.48 5.42
CA TRP A 94 17.10 -7.66 6.33
C TRP A 94 17.74 -6.44 5.62
N ALA A 95 18.14 -6.58 4.35
CA ALA A 95 18.71 -5.49 3.58
C ALA A 95 17.64 -4.51 3.09
N GLU A 96 16.44 -5.01 2.78
CA GLU A 96 15.30 -4.17 2.44
C GLU A 96 14.86 -3.30 3.63
N ASP A 97 14.87 -3.85 4.84
CA ASP A 97 14.56 -3.11 6.07
C ASP A 97 15.57 -1.99 6.33
N LEU A 98 16.85 -2.22 6.04
CA LEU A 98 17.87 -1.17 6.11
C LEU A 98 17.61 -0.05 5.08
N VAL A 99 17.21 -0.40 3.85
CA VAL A 99 16.85 0.59 2.83
C VAL A 99 15.66 1.45 3.27
N VAL A 100 14.66 0.84 3.91
CA VAL A 100 13.48 1.55 4.43
C VAL A 100 13.86 2.48 5.59
N LYS A 101 14.82 2.11 6.45
CA LYS A 101 15.27 2.97 7.56
C LYS A 101 16.06 4.20 7.14
N VAL A 102 16.79 4.12 6.02
CA VAL A 102 17.70 5.19 5.56
C VAL A 102 16.99 6.24 4.69
N ARG A 103 15.80 5.91 4.17
CA ARG A 103 14.99 6.81 3.34
C ARG A 103 13.92 7.51 4.13
#